data_AF-A0A8H5GZI0-F1
#
_entry.id   AF-A0A8H5GZI0-F1
#
_cell.length_a   1.000
_cell.length_b   1.000
_cell.length_c   1.000
_cell.angle_alpha   90.00
_cell.angle_beta   90.00
_cell.angle_gamma   90.00
#
_symmetry.space_group_name_H-M   'P 1'
#
loop_
_entity.id
_entity.type
_entity.pdbx_description
1 polymer ?
#
loop_
_entity_poly.entity_id
_entity_poly.type
_entity_poly.pdbx_seq_one_letter_code
_entity_poly.pdbx_strand_id
1 'polypeptide(L)'
;MHPSVRVLSARVHTPLIRFLGKRSWPSTQERPHSHPYAPSELKDRNFADFSKEPTTSTSKPSSPSRRVYNEFWEAPKHIWSPKVHVLEDAEIDAILSGGASLR
;
A
#
# COMPACT_ATOMS: atom_id res chain seq x y z
N MET A 1 48.08 18.38 44.67
CA MET A 1 46.91 17.67 44.07
C MET A 1 46.24 18.63 43.11
N HIS A 2 46.34 18.41 41.80
CA HIS A 2 45.85 19.35 40.78
C HIS A 2 44.44 18.94 40.29
N PRO A 3 43.39 19.74 40.55
CA PRO A 3 42.00 19.39 40.20
C PRO A 3 41.62 19.74 38.74
N SER A 4 42.59 19.94 37.83
CA SER A 4 42.34 20.46 36.49
C SER A 4 42.02 19.39 35.43
N VAL A 5 42.30 18.11 35.69
CA VAL A 5 42.16 17.05 34.66
C VAL A 5 40.70 16.60 34.46
N ARG A 6 39.79 16.87 35.42
CA ARG A 6 38.39 16.40 35.33
C ARG A 6 37.50 17.23 34.40
N VAL A 7 37.89 18.47 34.06
CA VAL A 7 37.03 19.37 33.25
C VAL A 7 37.01 19.00 31.77
N LEU A 8 38.08 18.40 31.24
CA LEU A 8 38.17 17.98 29.83
C LEU A 8 37.49 16.64 29.55
N SER A 9 37.24 15.80 30.56
CA SER A 9 36.59 14.49 30.41
C SER A 9 35.07 14.58 30.23
N ALA A 10 34.44 15.66 30.69
CA ALA A 10 32.98 15.82 30.71
C ALA A 10 32.34 15.80 29.31
N ARG A 11 33.11 16.07 28.25
CA ARG A 11 32.65 16.04 26.85
C ARG A 11 33.10 14.82 26.05
N VAL A 12 33.94 13.95 26.61
CA VAL A 12 34.49 12.78 25.89
C VAL A 12 33.48 11.62 25.86
N HIS A 13 32.56 11.57 26.81
CA HIS A 13 31.60 10.47 26.96
C HIS A 13 30.15 10.83 26.61
N THR A 14 29.92 11.96 25.92
CA THR A 14 28.57 12.29 25.46
C THR A 14 28.24 11.49 24.20
N PRO A 15 27.27 10.55 24.23
CA PRO A 15 26.91 9.80 23.03
C PRO A 15 26.32 10.72 21.97
N LEU A 16 26.77 10.57 20.71
CA LEU A 16 26.24 11.33 19.57
C LEU A 16 24.78 11.01 19.26
N ILE A 17 24.30 9.86 19.74
CA ILE A 17 22.91 9.41 19.58
C ILE A 17 22.13 9.85 20.82
N ARG A 18 21.16 10.74 20.61
CA ARG A 18 20.21 11.18 21.64
C ARG A 18 18.90 10.43 21.42
N PHE A 19 18.51 9.58 22.37
CA PHE A 19 17.20 8.95 22.34
C PHE A 19 16.13 10.02 22.60
N LEU A 20 15.37 10.38 21.55
CA LEU A 20 14.34 11.43 21.56
C LEU A 20 13.09 11.08 22.41
N GLY A 21 13.21 10.16 23.37
CA GLY A 21 12.08 9.65 24.15
C GLY A 21 11.12 8.76 23.34
N LYS A 22 9.95 8.46 23.93
CA LYS A 22 8.87 7.75 23.26
C LYS A 22 8.30 8.66 22.16
N ARG A 23 8.39 8.24 20.91
CA ARG A 23 7.74 8.91 19.78
C ARG A 23 6.23 8.86 19.99
N SER A 24 5.64 9.99 20.41
CA SER A 24 4.19 10.17 20.45
C SER A 24 3.75 10.60 19.07
N TRP A 25 3.06 9.72 18.36
CA TRP A 25 2.40 10.09 17.12
C TRP A 25 1.22 11.01 17.47
N PRO A 26 1.00 12.10 16.72
CA PRO A 26 -0.21 12.89 16.91
C PRO A 26 -1.42 11.98 16.75
N SER A 27 -2.29 11.96 17.77
CA SER A 27 -3.52 11.16 17.75
C SER A 27 -4.53 11.69 16.71
N THR A 28 -4.38 12.96 16.32
CA THR A 28 -5.21 13.59 15.31
C THR A 28 -4.82 13.13 13.92
N GLN A 29 -5.79 12.57 13.20
CA GLN A 29 -5.64 12.25 11.78
C GLN A 29 -5.40 13.53 10.97
N GLU A 30 -4.38 13.49 10.10
CA GLU A 30 -4.08 14.58 9.19
C GLU A 30 -5.23 14.81 8.21
N ARG A 31 -5.56 16.08 7.95
CA ARG A 31 -6.60 16.44 6.98
C ARG A 31 -6.11 16.13 5.57
N PRO A 32 -6.90 15.46 4.71
CA PRO A 32 -6.54 15.28 3.31
C PRO A 32 -6.29 16.63 2.64
N HIS A 33 -5.11 16.82 2.06
CA HIS A 33 -4.73 18.04 1.34
C HIS A 33 -3.99 17.70 0.05
N SER A 34 -3.99 18.64 -0.91
CA SER A 34 -3.25 18.49 -2.15
C SER A 34 -1.74 18.55 -1.92
N HIS A 35 -0.99 17.90 -2.81
CA HIS A 35 0.47 18.01 -2.81
C HIS A 35 0.89 19.44 -3.20
N PRO A 36 1.92 20.04 -2.59
CA PRO A 36 2.34 21.41 -2.89
C PRO A 36 2.69 21.64 -4.37
N TYR A 37 3.19 20.60 -5.04
CA TYR A 37 3.55 20.63 -6.47
C TYR A 37 2.46 20.06 -7.40
N ALA A 38 1.23 19.88 -6.92
CA ALA A 38 0.13 19.49 -7.79
C ALA A 38 -0.18 20.60 -8.83
N PRO A 39 -0.62 20.23 -10.05
CA PRO A 39 -1.15 21.19 -11.01
C PRO A 39 -2.34 21.96 -10.41
N SER A 40 -2.52 23.22 -10.81
CA SER A 40 -3.54 24.13 -10.25
C SER A 40 -4.94 23.54 -10.26
N GLU A 41 -5.30 22.83 -11.32
CA GLU A 41 -6.59 22.16 -11.50
C GLU A 41 -6.94 21.15 -10.38
N LEU A 42 -5.93 20.57 -9.74
CA LEU A 42 -6.09 19.57 -8.69
C LEU A 42 -5.91 20.16 -7.29
N LYS A 43 -5.38 21.37 -7.15
CA LYS A 43 -5.17 22.00 -5.84
C LYS A 43 -6.49 22.40 -5.18
N ASP A 44 -7.44 22.87 -5.98
CA ASP A 44 -8.72 23.41 -5.52
C ASP A 44 -9.81 22.35 -5.38
N ARG A 45 -9.52 21.08 -5.72
CA ARG A 45 -10.50 20.00 -5.57
C ARG A 45 -10.69 19.64 -4.09
N ASN A 46 -11.94 19.40 -3.70
CA ASN A 46 -12.28 19.01 -2.33
C ASN A 46 -11.87 17.56 -2.06
N PHE A 47 -10.71 17.34 -1.44
CA PHE A 47 -10.21 15.98 -1.17
C PHE A 47 -10.95 15.27 -0.03
N ALA A 48 -11.76 15.98 0.75
CA ALA A 48 -12.58 15.37 1.80
C ALA A 48 -13.67 14.43 1.23
N ASP A 49 -13.98 14.56 -0.06
CA ASP A 49 -14.95 13.71 -0.72
C ASP A 49 -14.39 12.32 -1.08
N PHE A 50 -13.07 12.15 -1.18
CA PHE A 50 -12.44 10.83 -1.44
C PHE A 50 -12.46 9.91 -0.22
N SER A 51 -12.50 10.47 0.99
CA SER A 51 -12.60 9.70 2.23
C SER A 51 -14.02 9.25 2.56
N LYS A 52 -15.03 9.73 1.80
CA LYS A 52 -16.40 9.23 1.94
C LYS A 52 -16.42 7.87 1.27
N GLU A 53 -16.88 6.84 1.99
CA GLU A 53 -17.18 5.55 1.37
C GLU A 53 -18.04 5.82 0.13
N PRO A 54 -17.71 5.21 -1.03
CA PRO A 54 -18.51 5.41 -2.22
C PRO A 54 -19.92 4.91 -1.92
N THR A 55 -20.85 5.82 -1.66
CA THR A 55 -22.27 5.51 -1.66
C THR A 55 -22.55 4.91 -3.02
N THR A 56 -22.84 3.61 -3.06
CA THR A 56 -23.00 2.76 -4.23
C THR A 56 -23.62 3.55 -5.37
N SER A 57 -22.76 4.13 -6.21
CA SER A 57 -23.21 4.96 -7.30
C SER A 57 -23.65 3.97 -8.35
N THR A 58 -24.97 3.81 -8.46
CA THR A 58 -25.66 3.24 -9.63
C THR A 58 -25.28 4.10 -10.83
N SER A 59 -24.06 3.90 -11.31
CA SER A 59 -23.57 4.41 -12.57
C SER A 59 -24.28 3.58 -13.63
N LYS A 60 -25.17 4.26 -14.38
CA LYS A 60 -25.81 3.69 -15.56
C LYS A 60 -24.70 3.13 -16.48
N PRO A 61 -24.76 1.85 -16.88
CA PRO A 61 -23.71 1.26 -17.69
C PRO A 61 -23.82 1.77 -19.12
N SER A 62 -22.93 2.67 -19.52
CA SER A 62 -22.62 2.96 -20.92
C SER A 62 -21.57 1.97 -21.43
N SER A 63 -21.98 0.73 -21.65
CA SER A 63 -21.33 -0.31 -22.50
C SER A 63 -22.04 -1.64 -22.23
N PRO A 64 -22.02 -2.62 -23.16
CA PRO A 64 -22.64 -3.92 -22.93
C PRO A 64 -21.98 -4.65 -21.75
N SER A 65 -22.59 -4.48 -20.58
CA SER A 65 -22.58 -5.29 -19.36
C SER A 65 -21.27 -6.03 -19.04
N ARG A 66 -20.27 -5.31 -18.54
CA ARG A 66 -19.23 -5.94 -17.71
C ARG A 66 -19.88 -6.39 -16.41
N ARG A 67 -20.19 -7.68 -16.28
CA ARG A 67 -20.76 -8.25 -15.06
C ARG A 67 -19.70 -8.19 -13.96
N VAL A 68 -19.91 -7.31 -12.99
CA VAL A 68 -19.13 -7.27 -11.75
C VAL A 68 -19.86 -8.14 -10.74
N TYR A 69 -19.17 -9.17 -10.24
CA TYR A 69 -19.70 -10.10 -9.24
C TYR A 69 -19.17 -9.67 -7.87
N ASN A 70 -20.01 -9.74 -6.84
CA ASN A 70 -19.60 -9.39 -5.48
C ASN A 70 -18.91 -10.57 -4.82
N GLU A 71 -19.47 -11.76 -5.02
CA GLU A 71 -18.96 -13.00 -4.43
C GLU A 71 -18.40 -13.94 -5.50
N PHE A 72 -17.38 -14.71 -5.13
CA PHE A 72 -16.67 -15.60 -6.05
C PHE A 72 -17.59 -16.65 -6.70
N TRP A 73 -18.57 -17.19 -5.96
CA TRP A 73 -19.51 -18.20 -6.46
C TRP A 73 -20.62 -17.63 -7.35
N GLU A 74 -20.80 -16.31 -7.42
CA GLU A 74 -21.72 -15.67 -8.37
C GLU A 74 -21.14 -15.64 -9.79
N ALA A 75 -19.82 -15.77 -9.90
CA ALA A 75 -19.13 -15.80 -11.17
C ALA A 75 -19.55 -17.05 -11.99
N PRO A 76 -19.51 -16.98 -13.33
CA PRO A 76 -19.82 -18.11 -14.18
C PRO A 76 -18.98 -19.33 -13.84
N LYS A 77 -19.60 -20.51 -13.85
CA LYS A 77 -18.97 -21.80 -13.51
C LYS A 77 -17.57 -22.01 -14.10
N HIS A 78 -17.35 -21.63 -15.36
CA HIS A 78 -16.06 -21.83 -16.03
C HIS A 78 -14.88 -21.09 -15.38
N ILE A 79 -15.15 -20.08 -14.55
CA ILE A 79 -14.12 -19.30 -13.84
C ILE A 79 -13.63 -20.05 -12.59
N TRP A 80 -14.51 -20.78 -11.91
CA TRP A 80 -14.19 -21.44 -10.63
C TRP A 80 -14.18 -22.97 -10.71
N SER A 81 -14.80 -23.56 -11.72
CA SER A 81 -14.74 -24.99 -12.03
C SER A 81 -13.90 -25.17 -13.31
N PRO A 82 -12.58 -25.39 -13.21
CA PRO A 82 -11.75 -25.61 -14.38
C PRO A 82 -12.19 -26.89 -15.09
N LYS A 83 -12.14 -26.87 -16.43
CA LYS A 83 -12.51 -28.05 -17.24
C LYS A 83 -11.51 -29.19 -17.08
N VAL A 84 -10.25 -28.85 -16.81
CA VAL A 84 -9.14 -29.78 -16.61
C VAL A 84 -8.79 -29.75 -15.12
N HIS A 85 -8.97 -30.88 -14.45
CA HIS A 85 -8.68 -31.03 -13.02
C HIS A 85 -7.29 -31.63 -12.74
N VAL A 86 -6.65 -32.20 -13.76
CA VAL A 86 -5.34 -32.85 -13.67
C VAL A 86 -4.42 -32.15 -14.65
N LEU A 87 -3.35 -31.55 -14.13
CA LEU A 87 -2.30 -30.93 -14.93
C LEU A 87 -1.27 -32.00 -15.32
N GLU A 88 -0.78 -31.93 -16.55
CA GLU A 88 0.32 -32.79 -16.99
C GLU A 88 1.65 -32.29 -16.42
N ASP A 89 2.63 -33.18 -16.23
CA ASP A 89 3.93 -32.82 -15.62
C ASP A 89 4.65 -31.70 -16.39
N ALA A 90 4.53 -31.68 -17.72
CA ALA A 90 5.08 -30.61 -18.56
C ALA A 90 4.41 -29.25 -18.29
N GLU A 91 3.11 -29.23 -18.00
CA GLU A 91 2.38 -28.01 -17.63
C GLU A 91 2.77 -27.55 -16.23
N ILE A 92 2.95 -28.49 -15.29
CA ILE A 92 3.43 -28.20 -13.94
C ILE A 92 4.82 -27.55 -14.00
N ASP A 93 5.74 -28.11 -14.77
CA ASP A 93 7.08 -27.55 -14.96
C ASP A 93 7.05 -26.18 -15.67
N ALA A 94 6.15 -26.00 -16.63
CA ALA A 94 5.95 -24.71 -17.28
C ALA A 94 5.48 -23.63 -16.29
N ILE A 95 4.55 -23.98 -15.39
CA ILE A 95 4.04 -23.07 -14.36
C ILE A 95 5.12 -22.76 -13.33
N LEU A 96 5.82 -23.78 -12.83
CA LEU A 96 6.86 -23.64 -11.80
C LEU A 96 8.08 -22.87 -12.31
N SER A 97 8.45 -23.05 -13.57
CA SER A 97 9.51 -22.27 -14.21
C SER A 97 9.08 -20.84 -14.60
N GLY A 98 7.80 -20.48 -14.39
CA GLY A 98 7.25 -19.20 -14.84
C GLY A 98 7.27 -19.02 -16.36
N GLY A 99 7.23 -20.13 -17.11
CA GLY A 99 7.34 -20.15 -18.58
C GLY A 99 8.78 -20.02 -19.09
N ALA A 100 9.80 -20.06 -18.23
CA ALA A 100 11.20 -19.93 -18.64
C ALA A 100 11.76 -21.18 -19.33
N SER A 101 11.21 -22.38 -19.05
CA SER A 101 11.70 -23.65 -19.61
C SER A 101 11.14 -23.99 -21.00
N LEU A 102 10.16 -23.24 -21.51
CA LEU A 102 9.48 -23.51 -22.79
C LEU A 102 10.21 -22.94 -24.03
N ARG A 103 11.49 -22.59 -23.91
CA ARG A 103 12.28 -21.98 -24.98
C ARG A 103 13.18 -22.95 -25.72
#